data_AF-T2JTQ9-F1
#
_entry.id   AF-T2JTQ9-F1
#
_cell.length_a   1.000
_cell.length_b   1.000
_cell.length_c   1.000
_cell.angle_alpha   90.00
_cell.angle_beta   90.00
_cell.angle_gamma   90.00
#
_symmetry.space_group_name_H-M   'P 1'
#
loop_
_entity.id
_entity.type
_entity.pdbx_description
1 polymer ?
#
loop_
_entity_poly.entity_id
_entity_poly.type
_entity_poly.pdbx_seq_one_letter_code
_entity_poly.pdbx_strand_id
1 'polypeptide(L)'
;MKGFLVGIISIVALVSVAKITPAEPIKQTSGQTNSNPENIARQSPYEVGTITGVVSGAYGSIIFVELSDQTKLKFHHPSGSLARGERVLVYQKDGEHFLIEASNPRR
;
A
#
# COMPACT_ATOMS: atom_id res chain seq x y z
N MET A 1 -64.45 16.87 60.90
CA MET A 1 -64.57 17.81 59.76
C MET A 1 -63.18 18.19 59.29
N LYS A 2 -62.90 17.94 58.00
CA LYS A 2 -62.07 18.70 57.06
C LYS A 2 -60.69 19.22 57.55
N GLY A 3 -59.64 18.70 56.92
CA GLY A 3 -58.31 19.32 56.91
C GLY A 3 -57.37 18.61 55.93
N PHE A 4 -57.58 18.88 54.64
CA PHE A 4 -56.76 18.43 53.52
C PHE A 4 -55.34 19.04 53.64
N LEU A 5 -54.28 18.23 53.67
CA LEU A 5 -52.92 18.75 53.47
C LEU A 5 -52.25 17.97 52.34
N VAL A 6 -52.33 18.56 51.15
CA VAL A 6 -51.65 18.09 49.94
C VAL A 6 -50.19 18.50 50.07
N GLY A 7 -49.32 17.53 50.34
CA GLY A 7 -47.87 17.71 50.25
C GLY A 7 -47.43 17.55 48.80
N ILE A 8 -46.99 18.66 48.19
CA ILE A 8 -46.47 18.71 46.82
C ILE A 8 -45.15 17.93 46.78
N ILE A 9 -45.13 16.78 46.09
CA ILE A 9 -43.90 16.03 45.83
C ILE A 9 -43.15 16.78 44.72
N SER A 10 -42.16 17.58 45.10
CA SER A 10 -41.25 18.22 44.15
C SER A 10 -40.31 17.16 43.58
N ILE A 11 -40.50 16.79 42.30
CA ILE A 11 -39.58 15.91 41.58
C ILE A 11 -38.43 16.78 41.07
N VAL A 12 -37.30 16.73 41.76
CA VAL A 12 -36.05 17.33 41.26
C VAL A 12 -35.46 16.37 40.24
N ALA A 13 -35.58 16.70 38.95
CA ALA A 13 -34.88 15.98 37.89
C ALA A 13 -33.40 16.36 37.92
N LEU A 14 -32.53 15.44 38.38
CA LEU A 14 -31.09 15.57 38.24
C LEU A 14 -30.72 15.35 36.77
N VAL A 15 -30.40 16.43 36.05
CA VAL A 15 -29.77 16.34 34.74
C VAL A 15 -28.26 16.19 34.96
N SER A 16 -27.77 14.97 34.89
CA SER A 16 -26.34 14.68 34.92
C SER A 16 -25.73 14.98 33.54
N VAL A 17 -24.97 16.07 33.41
CA VAL A 17 -24.12 16.30 32.24
C VAL A 17 -22.84 15.49 32.43
N ALA A 18 -22.78 14.30 31.83
CA ALA A 18 -21.54 13.56 31.73
C ALA A 18 -20.56 14.35 30.84
N LYS A 19 -19.44 14.80 31.40
CA LYS A 19 -18.35 15.33 30.57
C LYS A 19 -17.83 14.21 29.69
N ILE A 20 -17.94 14.38 28.39
CA ILE A 20 -17.27 13.51 27.42
C ILE A 20 -15.78 13.88 27.48
N THR A 21 -15.01 13.10 28.24
CA THR A 21 -13.55 13.10 28.09
C THR A 21 -13.24 12.56 26.69
N PRO A 22 -12.52 13.31 25.83
CA PRO A 22 -12.01 12.72 24.60
C PRO A 22 -11.15 11.52 24.99
N ALA A 23 -11.38 10.37 24.36
CA ALA A 23 -10.53 9.22 24.53
C ALA A 23 -9.11 9.62 24.14
N GLU A 24 -8.14 9.46 25.05
CA GLU A 24 -6.73 9.53 24.67
C GLU A 24 -6.51 8.55 23.51
N PRO A 25 -5.84 8.97 22.42
CA PRO A 25 -5.48 8.03 21.38
C PRO A 25 -4.62 6.96 22.04
N ILE A 26 -5.12 5.72 22.04
CA ILE A 26 -4.37 4.56 22.47
C ILE A 26 -3.03 4.62 21.74
N LYS A 27 -1.93 4.86 22.46
CA LYS A 27 -0.60 4.60 21.91
C LYS A 27 -0.64 3.14 21.46
N GLN A 28 -0.72 2.91 20.15
CA GLN A 28 -0.60 1.58 19.57
C GLN A 28 0.76 1.02 19.98
N THR A 29 0.80 0.31 21.09
CA THR A 29 1.92 -0.54 21.45
C THR A 29 1.56 -1.93 20.97
N SER A 30 1.85 -2.21 19.70
CA SER A 30 2.09 -3.58 19.24
C SER A 30 2.75 -3.58 17.86
N GLY A 31 3.85 -2.86 17.72
CA GLY A 31 4.94 -3.37 16.90
C GLY A 31 5.74 -4.32 17.78
N GLN A 32 5.24 -5.53 18.01
CA GLN A 32 6.12 -6.62 18.43
C GLN A 32 7.02 -6.86 17.22
N THR A 33 8.10 -6.09 17.12
CA THR A 33 9.22 -6.42 16.25
C THR A 33 9.63 -7.79 16.73
N ASN A 34 9.31 -8.82 15.94
CA ASN A 34 9.97 -10.09 16.08
C ASN A 34 11.46 -9.78 15.91
N SER A 35 12.16 -9.62 17.02
CA SER A 35 13.60 -9.69 17.08
C SER A 35 13.96 -11.15 16.87
N ASN A 36 13.71 -11.64 15.65
CA ASN A 36 14.37 -12.83 15.17
C ASN A 36 15.77 -12.36 14.74
N PRO A 37 16.85 -12.83 15.39
CA PRO A 37 18.20 -12.43 15.02
C PRO A 37 18.63 -12.94 13.63
N GLU A 38 17.79 -13.73 12.95
CA GLU A 38 17.94 -14.04 11.53
C GLU A 38 17.16 -13.04 10.66
N ASN A 39 17.62 -11.79 10.64
CA ASN A 39 17.29 -10.87 9.56
C ASN A 39 18.14 -11.22 8.33
N ILE A 40 17.95 -12.41 7.77
CA ILE A 40 18.28 -12.63 6.37
C ILE A 40 17.24 -11.79 5.64
N ALA A 41 17.61 -10.56 5.27
CA ALA A 41 16.80 -9.72 4.42
C ALA A 41 16.42 -10.56 3.20
N ARG A 42 15.19 -11.07 3.18
CA ARG A 42 14.69 -11.82 2.03
C ARG A 42 14.64 -10.81 0.90
N GLN A 43 15.67 -10.81 0.05
CA GLN A 43 15.67 -10.00 -1.16
C GLN A 43 14.46 -10.48 -1.97
N SER A 44 13.54 -9.56 -2.22
CA SER A 44 12.43 -9.81 -3.12
C SER A 44 13.03 -10.23 -4.47
N PRO A 45 12.54 -11.31 -5.10
CA PRO A 45 12.97 -11.65 -6.45
C PRO A 45 12.40 -10.68 -7.49
N TYR A 46 11.67 -9.64 -7.07
CA TYR A 46 11.13 -8.61 -7.95
C TYR A 46 11.87 -7.30 -7.76
N GLU A 47 12.27 -6.70 -8.87
CA GLU A 47 12.88 -5.38 -8.95
C GLU A 47 12.08 -4.47 -9.87
N VAL A 48 12.14 -3.17 -9.63
CA VAL A 48 11.52 -2.19 -10.52
C VAL A 48 12.56 -1.66 -11.49
N GLY A 49 12.30 -1.84 -12.77
CA GLY A 49 13.11 -1.29 -13.86
C GLY A 49 12.45 -0.08 -14.50
N THR A 50 13.27 0.76 -15.15
CA THR A 50 12.82 1.89 -15.97
C THR A 50 13.13 1.62 -17.43
N ILE A 51 12.17 1.82 -18.32
CA ILE A 51 12.40 1.68 -19.77
C ILE A 51 13.25 2.86 -20.25
N THR A 52 14.45 2.58 -20.72
CA THR A 52 15.41 3.59 -21.21
C THR A 52 15.41 3.72 -22.73
N GLY A 53 14.92 2.70 -23.44
CA GLY A 53 14.81 2.71 -24.90
C GLY A 53 13.76 1.74 -25.40
N VAL A 54 13.17 2.07 -26.56
CA VAL A 54 12.18 1.25 -27.25
C VAL A 54 12.51 1.28 -28.74
N VAL A 55 12.57 0.11 -29.36
CA VAL A 55 12.73 -0.07 -30.81
C VAL A 55 11.55 -0.91 -31.30
N SER A 56 10.61 -0.28 -31.98
CA SER A 56 9.40 -0.94 -32.47
C SER A 56 9.55 -1.40 -33.92
N GLY A 57 8.92 -2.52 -34.24
CA GLY A 57 8.83 -3.09 -35.59
C GLY A 57 7.48 -3.74 -35.84
N ALA A 58 7.34 -4.41 -36.99
CA ALA A 58 6.07 -5.02 -37.41
C ALA A 58 5.58 -6.17 -36.50
N TYR A 59 6.47 -6.77 -35.70
CA TYR A 59 6.19 -7.95 -34.89
C TYR A 59 6.31 -7.71 -33.37
N GLY A 60 6.33 -6.45 -32.96
CA GLY A 60 6.51 -6.06 -31.55
C GLY A 60 7.66 -5.08 -31.38
N SER A 61 8.17 -5.00 -30.16
CA SER A 61 9.21 -4.07 -29.75
C SER A 61 10.34 -4.77 -29.01
N ILE A 62 11.55 -4.24 -29.18
CA ILE A 62 12.63 -4.48 -28.24
C ILE A 62 12.65 -3.33 -27.24
N ILE A 63 12.55 -3.65 -25.95
CA ILE A 63 12.65 -2.67 -24.87
C ILE A 63 13.97 -2.85 -24.12
N PHE A 64 14.56 -1.72 -23.73
CA PHE A 64 15.74 -1.65 -22.89
C PHE A 64 15.31 -1.15 -21.52
N VAL A 65 15.67 -1.88 -20.48
CA VAL A 65 15.28 -1.61 -19.09
C VAL A 65 16.53 -1.43 -18.26
N GLU A 66 16.56 -0.38 -17.44
CA GLU A 66 17.62 -0.15 -16.46
C GLU A 66 17.06 -0.37 -15.05
N LEU A 67 17.71 -1.28 -14.31
CA LEU A 67 17.39 -1.56 -12.91
C LEU A 67 18.04 -0.53 -11.98
N SER A 68 17.69 -0.59 -10.69
CA SER A 68 18.18 0.37 -9.69
C SER A 68 19.70 0.32 -9.45
N ASP A 69 20.31 -0.83 -9.70
CA ASP A 69 21.75 -1.07 -9.64
C ASP A 69 22.49 -0.72 -10.95
N GLN A 70 21.80 -0.06 -11.90
CA GLN A 70 22.27 0.28 -13.24
C GLN A 70 22.45 -0.94 -14.18
N THR A 71 21.97 -2.13 -13.79
CA THR A 71 21.93 -3.29 -14.68
C THR A 71 21.03 -2.99 -15.87
N LYS A 72 21.56 -3.22 -17.07
CA LYS A 72 20.86 -2.98 -18.34
C LYS A 72 20.35 -4.30 -18.91
N LEU A 73 19.04 -4.40 -19.07
CA LEU A 73 18.33 -5.56 -19.56
C LEU A 73 17.68 -5.26 -20.91
N LYS A 74 17.46 -6.31 -21.70
CA LYS A 74 16.81 -6.25 -23.00
C LYS A 74 15.70 -7.29 -23.05
N PHE A 75 14.49 -6.86 -23.39
CA PHE A 75 13.34 -7.74 -23.53
C PHE A 75 12.68 -7.59 -24.89
N HIS A 76 12.14 -8.69 -25.41
CA HIS A 76 11.18 -8.65 -26.50
C HIS A 76 9.78 -8.50 -25.92
N HIS A 77 9.00 -7.59 -26.50
CA HIS A 77 7.64 -7.29 -26.08
C HIS A 77 6.71 -7.34 -27.30
N PRO A 78 5.59 -8.09 -27.27
CA PRO A 78 4.73 -8.25 -28.45
C PRO A 78 3.97 -6.97 -28.84
N SER A 79 3.83 -6.00 -27.92
CA SER A 79 3.17 -4.73 -28.20
C SER A 79 4.15 -3.59 -28.54
N GLY A 80 3.63 -2.57 -29.21
CA GLY A 80 4.27 -1.26 -29.40
C GLY A 80 3.81 -0.19 -28.41
N SER A 81 3.13 -0.56 -27.32
CA SER A 81 2.48 0.40 -26.42
C SER A 81 3.38 0.90 -25.28
N LEU A 82 4.55 0.30 -25.09
CA LEU A 82 5.48 0.70 -24.04
C LEU A 82 6.27 1.95 -24.44
N ALA A 83 6.44 2.86 -23.49
CA ALA A 83 7.13 4.12 -23.70
C ALA A 83 8.39 4.25 -22.83
N ARG A 84 9.35 5.04 -23.30
CA ARG A 84 10.52 5.42 -22.51
C ARG A 84 10.08 6.18 -21.24
N GLY A 85 10.68 5.84 -20.10
CA GLY A 85 10.38 6.41 -18.80
C GLY A 85 9.30 5.66 -18.01
N GLU A 86 8.60 4.71 -18.63
CA GLU A 86 7.67 3.84 -17.92
C GLU A 86 8.42 2.87 -16.98
N ARG A 87 7.77 2.56 -15.86
CA ARG A 87 8.30 1.62 -14.86
C ARG A 87 7.71 0.24 -15.11
N VAL A 88 8.56 -0.77 -15.07
CA VAL A 88 8.20 -2.18 -15.25
C VAL A 88 8.67 -2.98 -14.05
N LEU A 89 8.02 -4.12 -13.80
CA LEU A 89 8.47 -5.06 -12.80
C LEU A 89 9.33 -6.14 -13.49
N VAL A 90 10.47 -6.45 -12.91
CA VAL A 90 11.38 -7.48 -13.40
C VAL A 90 11.48 -8.55 -12.33
N TYR A 91 11.15 -9.78 -12.70
CA TYR A 91 11.32 -10.95 -11.85
C TYR A 91 12.68 -11.58 -12.11
N GLN A 92 13.45 -11.83 -11.07
CA GLN A 92 14.75 -12.48 -11.11
C GLN A 92 14.62 -13.90 -10.55
N LYS A 93 15.11 -14.86 -11.32
CA LYS A 93 15.15 -16.27 -10.90
C LYS A 93 16.36 -16.96 -11.53
N ASP A 94 17.15 -17.64 -10.70
CA ASP A 94 18.29 -18.45 -11.15
C ASP A 94 19.29 -17.66 -12.03
N GLY A 95 19.46 -16.36 -11.77
CA GLY A 95 20.33 -15.45 -12.54
C GLY A 95 19.71 -14.89 -13.82
N GLU A 96 18.50 -15.33 -14.18
CA GLU A 96 17.74 -14.83 -15.31
C GLU A 96 16.76 -13.73 -14.89
N HIS A 97 16.40 -12.88 -15.86
CA HIS A 97 15.47 -11.76 -15.67
C HIS A 97 14.27 -11.94 -16.60
N PHE A 98 13.08 -11.73 -16.04
CA PHE A 98 11.80 -11.85 -16.74
C PHE A 98 11.02 -10.56 -16.58
N LEU A 99 10.51 -10.03 -17.69
CA LEU A 99 9.64 -8.88 -17.67
C LEU A 99 8.26 -9.31 -17.16
N ILE A 100 7.79 -8.67 -16.09
CA ILE A 100 6.42 -8.77 -15.61
C ILE A 100 5.72 -7.47 -15.98
N GLU A 101 4.79 -7.56 -16.95
CA GLU A 101 3.97 -6.41 -17.31
C GLU A 101 3.06 -6.05 -16.12
N ALA A 102 3.15 -4.79 -15.67
CA ALA A 102 2.06 -4.18 -14.93
C ALA A 102 0.96 -3.90 -15.96
N SER A 103 0.15 -4.91 -16.25
CA SER A 103 -0.97 -4.74 -17.16
C SER A 103 -1.86 -3.62 -16.62
N ASN A 104 -1.87 -2.49 -17.33
CA ASN A 104 -3.07 -1.66 -17.36
C ASN A 104 -3.86 -2.19 -18.56
N PRO A 105 -4.77 -3.18 -18.38
CA PRO A 105 -5.66 -3.56 -19.45
C PRO A 105 -6.39 -2.28 -19.87
N ARG A 106 -6.23 -1.91 -21.14
CA ARG A 106 -6.82 -0.75 -21.81
C ARG A 106 -8.08 -0.23 -21.09
N ARG A 107 -8.07 1.04 -20.67
CA ARG A 107 -9.32 1.80 -20.48
C ARG A 107 -9.91 2.13 -21.84
#